data_AF-A0A1S9DCV2-F1
#
_entry.id   AF-A0A1S9DCV2-F1
#
_cell.length_a   1.000
_cell.length_b   1.000
_cell.length_c   1.000
_cell.angle_alpha   90.00
_cell.angle_beta   90.00
_cell.angle_gamma   90.00
#
_symmetry.space_group_name_H-M   'P 1'
#
loop_
_entity.id
_entity.type
_entity.pdbx_description
1 polymer ?
#
loop_
_entity_poly.entity_id
_entity_poly.type
_entity_poly.pdbx_seq_one_letter_code
_entity_poly.pdbx_strand_id
1 'polypeptide(L)'
;MIKPIKHTSTLWTGLTLSDFHDLHTEGFLSYEDASALRFLTNALAVTGILSFISTGPTSALSDYRYLMDATCDMVQCDQFLGCENWVMSAILDVGLLDRWKREEEGNRRLSFRELANRAKRLEDCLENGIRELSAKTSGSSDAVSSITRIYASSTLTYLHSVVSGLNPDLSEIQESVSRTIELLKELSNWHLLACLTWPLCVTGCMAAPNHEAFFHSLAISAEISPHSLRHTWIVLRILKDVGKVRGSLGEQILPTWEQILCIDGAPILLT
;
A
#
# COMPACT_ATOMS: atom_id res chain seq x y z
N MET A 1 -29.48 -14.89 -42.50
CA MET A 1 -28.67 -15.87 -41.75
C MET A 1 -27.45 -15.13 -41.21
N ILE A 2 -27.55 -14.56 -39.99
CA ILE A 2 -26.54 -13.66 -39.40
C ILE A 2 -26.06 -14.30 -38.10
N LYS A 3 -24.76 -14.56 -37.99
CA LYS A 3 -24.12 -15.16 -36.80
C LYS A 3 -24.06 -14.14 -35.65
N PRO A 4 -24.31 -14.53 -34.39
CA PRO A 4 -24.10 -13.65 -33.25
C PRO A 4 -22.61 -13.58 -32.88
N ILE A 5 -22.21 -12.36 -32.55
CA ILE A 5 -20.86 -11.95 -32.12
C ILE A 5 -20.66 -12.40 -30.66
N LYS A 6 -19.51 -13.03 -30.36
CA LYS A 6 -19.11 -13.39 -29.00
C LYS A 6 -18.74 -12.12 -28.22
N HIS A 7 -19.45 -11.84 -27.13
CA HIS A 7 -19.08 -10.82 -26.15
C HIS A 7 -17.94 -11.34 -25.27
N THR A 8 -16.93 -10.49 -25.09
CA THR A 8 -15.75 -10.65 -24.23
C THR A 8 -16.14 -10.53 -22.75
N SER A 9 -15.62 -11.42 -21.91
CA SER A 9 -15.87 -11.48 -20.47
C SER A 9 -15.33 -10.26 -19.74
N THR A 10 -16.21 -9.50 -19.09
CA THR A 10 -15.86 -8.60 -17.99
C THR A 10 -16.03 -9.35 -16.67
N LEU A 11 -15.10 -9.14 -15.73
CA LEU A 11 -14.96 -9.76 -14.40
C LEU A 11 -16.20 -9.68 -13.46
N TRP A 12 -17.33 -9.16 -13.94
CA TRP A 12 -18.53 -8.85 -13.15
C TRP A 12 -19.75 -9.71 -13.47
N THR A 13 -19.60 -10.83 -14.18
CA THR A 13 -20.74 -11.69 -14.53
C THR A 13 -20.56 -13.08 -13.97
N GLY A 14 -21.17 -13.32 -12.79
CA GLY A 14 -21.15 -14.64 -12.18
C GLY A 14 -21.92 -14.79 -10.88
N LEU A 15 -23.10 -14.19 -10.75
CA LEU A 15 -24.09 -14.65 -9.75
C LEU A 15 -25.47 -14.69 -10.43
N THR A 16 -25.95 -15.88 -10.73
CA THR A 16 -27.25 -16.11 -11.37
C THR A 16 -28.36 -16.15 -10.32
N LEU A 17 -29.46 -15.46 -10.62
CA LEU A 17 -30.66 -15.25 -9.80
C LEU A 17 -31.42 -16.54 -9.39
N SER A 18 -30.96 -17.72 -9.81
CA SER A 18 -31.67 -18.99 -9.70
C SER A 18 -31.42 -19.74 -8.39
N ASP A 19 -30.36 -19.42 -7.67
CA ASP A 19 -29.89 -20.24 -6.54
C ASP A 19 -30.55 -19.90 -5.18
N PHE A 20 -31.34 -18.83 -5.11
CA PHE A 20 -31.83 -18.34 -3.81
C PHE A 20 -33.33 -18.01 -3.81
N HIS A 21 -34.12 -18.82 -4.51
CA HIS A 21 -35.54 -18.95 -4.19
C HIS A 21 -35.66 -19.90 -3.00
N ASP A 22 -35.44 -19.36 -1.80
CA ASP A 22 -36.10 -19.77 -0.54
C ASP A 22 -35.31 -19.19 0.63
N LEU A 23 -35.74 -18.03 1.13
CA LEU A 23 -35.74 -17.65 2.56
C LEU A 23 -36.20 -16.20 2.72
N HIS A 24 -37.53 -16.03 2.79
CA HIS A 24 -38.14 -14.88 3.44
C HIS A 24 -38.22 -15.14 4.94
N THR A 25 -37.40 -14.51 5.80
CA THR A 25 -37.81 -14.06 7.16
C THR A 25 -36.76 -13.16 7.84
N GLU A 26 -37.24 -12.01 8.33
CA GLU A 26 -36.78 -11.14 9.43
C GLU A 26 -35.26 -10.95 9.74
N GLY A 27 -34.82 -9.69 9.68
CA GLY A 27 -33.66 -9.19 10.43
C GLY A 27 -32.32 -9.13 9.68
N PHE A 28 -32.28 -9.51 8.40
CA PHE A 28 -31.05 -9.41 7.60
C PHE A 28 -31.06 -8.12 6.76
N LEU A 29 -29.95 -7.38 6.81
CA LEU A 29 -29.65 -6.32 5.85
C LEU A 29 -29.92 -6.84 4.43
N SER A 30 -30.47 -5.99 3.56
CA SER A 30 -30.58 -6.35 2.13
C SER A 30 -29.20 -6.78 1.62
N TYR A 31 -29.16 -7.68 0.65
CA TYR A 31 -27.91 -8.06 -0.01
C TYR A 31 -27.13 -6.82 -0.48
N GLU A 32 -27.85 -5.82 -1.01
CA GLU A 32 -27.27 -4.54 -1.43
C GLU A 32 -26.64 -3.78 -0.25
N ASP A 33 -27.30 -3.75 0.90
CA ASP A 33 -26.80 -3.08 2.11
C ASP A 33 -25.58 -3.81 2.70
N ALA A 34 -25.59 -5.15 2.69
CA ALA A 34 -24.46 -5.95 3.15
C ALA A 34 -23.23 -5.77 2.26
N SER A 35 -23.41 -5.74 0.94
CA SER A 35 -22.34 -5.45 -0.02
C SER A 35 -21.82 -4.01 0.11
N ALA A 36 -22.71 -3.04 0.26
CA ALA A 36 -22.34 -1.63 0.48
C ALA A 36 -21.56 -1.47 1.79
N LEU A 37 -21.99 -2.12 2.87
CA LEU A 37 -21.31 -2.08 4.16
C LEU A 37 -19.90 -2.69 4.07
N ARG A 38 -19.75 -3.84 3.38
CA ARG A 38 -18.42 -4.44 3.15
C ARG A 38 -17.52 -3.51 2.34
N PHE A 39 -18.03 -2.91 1.27
CA PHE A 39 -17.28 -1.96 0.47
C PHE A 39 -16.83 -0.75 1.31
N LEU A 40 -17.74 -0.14 2.07
CA LEU A 40 -17.44 1.02 2.91
C LEU A 40 -16.45 0.67 4.02
N THR A 41 -16.59 -0.50 4.65
CA THR A 41 -15.66 -0.97 5.69
C THR A 41 -14.25 -1.15 5.11
N ASN A 42 -14.14 -1.78 3.94
CA ASN A 42 -12.87 -1.95 3.23
C ASN A 42 -12.25 -0.62 2.84
N ALA A 43 -13.05 0.30 2.26
CA ALA A 43 -12.57 1.62 1.86
C ALA A 43 -12.05 2.41 3.08
N LEU A 44 -12.80 2.45 4.17
CA LEU A 44 -12.40 3.16 5.39
C LEU A 44 -11.17 2.52 6.05
N ALA A 45 -11.14 1.19 6.15
CA ALA A 45 -10.00 0.48 6.74
C ALA A 45 -8.72 0.70 5.91
N VAL A 46 -8.80 0.50 4.59
CA VAL A 46 -7.66 0.69 3.68
C VAL A 46 -7.20 2.14 3.66
N THR A 47 -8.09 3.09 3.43
CA THR A 47 -7.72 4.51 3.41
C THR A 47 -7.16 4.95 4.76
N GLY A 48 -7.77 4.52 5.87
CA GLY A 48 -7.28 4.77 7.22
C GLY A 48 -5.87 4.21 7.44
N ILE A 49 -5.67 2.92 7.14
CA ILE A 49 -4.37 2.24 7.29
C ILE A 49 -3.32 2.87 6.39
N LEU A 50 -3.62 3.22 5.14
CA LEU A 50 -2.61 3.78 4.22
C LEU A 50 -2.29 5.25 4.52
N SER A 51 -3.24 6.02 5.07
CA SER A 51 -3.08 7.45 5.34
C SER A 51 -2.01 7.80 6.37
N PHE A 52 -1.66 6.86 7.25
CA PHE A 52 -0.75 7.10 8.38
C PHE A 52 0.65 7.57 7.99
N ILE A 53 1.15 7.23 6.80
CA ILE A 53 2.45 7.75 6.36
C ILE A 53 2.35 9.27 6.10
N SER A 54 1.19 9.77 5.69
CA SER A 54 0.96 11.21 5.49
C SER A 54 0.46 11.94 6.74
N THR A 55 -0.30 11.28 7.61
CA THR A 55 -0.93 11.91 8.79
C THR A 55 -0.22 11.63 10.11
N GLY A 56 0.69 10.67 10.10
CA GLY A 56 1.39 10.16 11.26
C GLY A 56 0.63 9.07 12.00
N PRO A 57 1.34 8.25 12.79
CA PRO A 57 0.73 7.17 13.52
C PRO A 57 -0.12 7.70 14.69
N THR A 58 -1.45 7.61 14.57
CA THR A 58 -2.41 8.09 15.59
C THR A 58 -2.89 6.97 16.53
N SER A 59 -3.63 7.33 17.59
CA SER A 59 -4.26 6.35 18.50
C SER A 59 -5.24 5.43 17.76
N ALA A 60 -5.88 5.93 16.70
CA ALA A 60 -6.85 5.19 15.88
C ALA A 60 -6.27 3.95 15.17
N LEU A 61 -4.94 3.83 15.03
CA LEU A 61 -4.31 2.62 14.48
C LEU A 61 -4.67 1.35 15.27
N SER A 62 -4.84 1.47 16.59
CA SER A 62 -5.24 0.34 17.42
C SER A 62 -6.68 -0.12 17.10
N ASP A 63 -7.55 0.82 16.74
CA ASP A 63 -8.91 0.52 16.33
C ASP A 63 -8.93 -0.18 14.97
N TYR A 64 -8.09 0.26 14.01
CA TYR A 64 -7.94 -0.45 12.73
C TYR A 64 -7.39 -1.86 12.89
N ARG A 65 -6.51 -2.11 13.88
CA ARG A 65 -6.00 -3.47 14.14
C ARG A 65 -7.11 -4.36 14.65
N TYR A 66 -7.89 -3.84 15.61
CA TYR A 66 -9.08 -4.54 16.09
C TYR A 66 -10.08 -4.78 14.97
N LEU A 67 -10.30 -3.81 14.07
CA LEU A 67 -11.18 -4.00 12.91
C LEU A 67 -10.67 -5.11 11.97
N MET A 68 -9.38 -5.12 11.62
CA MET A 68 -8.80 -6.17 10.78
C MET A 68 -8.94 -7.56 11.41
N ASP A 69 -8.72 -7.68 12.72
CA ASP A 69 -8.81 -8.95 13.45
C ASP A 69 -10.27 -9.39 13.69
N ALA A 70 -11.16 -8.46 14.07
CA ALA A 70 -12.56 -8.74 14.40
C ALA A 70 -13.47 -8.88 13.18
N THR A 71 -13.11 -8.25 12.06
CA THR A 71 -13.87 -8.29 10.80
C THR A 71 -13.11 -9.04 9.70
N CYS A 72 -12.32 -10.05 10.09
CA CYS A 72 -11.48 -10.86 9.20
C CYS A 72 -12.25 -11.37 7.95
N ASP A 73 -13.54 -11.67 8.08
CA ASP A 73 -14.40 -12.09 6.97
C ASP A 73 -14.99 -10.93 6.14
N MET A 74 -15.07 -9.71 6.69
CA MET A 74 -15.62 -8.54 5.99
C MET A 74 -14.55 -7.75 5.24
N VAL A 75 -13.31 -7.73 5.72
CA VAL A 75 -12.20 -7.06 5.04
C VAL A 75 -11.65 -7.98 3.94
N GLN A 76 -11.76 -7.52 2.70
CA GLN A 76 -11.37 -8.23 1.48
C GLN A 76 -10.54 -7.27 0.62
N CYS A 77 -9.29 -7.07 1.01
CA CYS A 77 -8.36 -6.19 0.29
C CYS A 77 -8.03 -6.72 -1.10
N ASP A 78 -8.20 -8.02 -1.33
CA ASP A 78 -8.06 -8.67 -2.64
C ASP A 78 -9.13 -8.17 -3.62
N GLN A 79 -10.34 -7.95 -3.15
CA GLN A 79 -11.45 -7.44 -3.97
C GLN A 79 -11.42 -5.91 -4.12
N PHE A 80 -10.83 -5.19 -3.16
CA PHE A 80 -10.81 -3.72 -3.15
C PHE A 80 -9.52 -3.12 -3.73
N LEU A 81 -8.35 -3.51 -3.20
CA LEU A 81 -7.02 -3.06 -3.66
C LEU A 81 -6.36 -4.02 -4.65
N GLY A 82 -6.82 -5.28 -4.71
CA GLY A 82 -6.10 -6.33 -5.40
C GLY A 82 -4.90 -6.84 -4.62
N CYS A 83 -4.88 -6.78 -3.29
CA CYS A 83 -3.78 -7.34 -2.49
C CYS A 83 -4.26 -8.26 -1.35
N GLU A 84 -3.46 -9.23 -0.95
CA GLU A 84 -3.81 -10.14 0.15
C GLU A 84 -3.84 -9.39 1.51
N ASN A 85 -4.84 -9.67 2.35
CA ASN A 85 -5.07 -8.98 3.63
C ASN A 85 -3.85 -8.94 4.58
N TRP A 86 -2.95 -9.94 4.49
CA TRP A 86 -1.78 -10.00 5.37
C TRP A 86 -0.83 -8.82 5.14
N VAL A 87 -0.73 -8.29 3.90
CA VAL A 87 0.16 -7.18 3.61
C VAL A 87 -0.35 -5.88 4.25
N MET A 88 -1.67 -5.69 4.26
CA MET A 88 -2.31 -4.58 4.96
C MET A 88 -2.12 -4.66 6.47
N SER A 89 -2.17 -5.87 7.02
CA SER A 89 -1.86 -6.11 8.44
C SER A 89 -0.39 -5.80 8.75
N ALA A 90 0.54 -6.16 7.85
CA ALA A 90 1.95 -5.85 8.00
C ALA A 90 2.20 -4.33 7.96
N ILE A 91 1.58 -3.59 7.05
CA ILE A 91 1.66 -2.12 7.00
C ILE A 91 1.21 -1.51 8.33
N LEU A 92 0.08 -1.99 8.85
CA LEU A 92 -0.45 -1.55 10.12
C LEU A 92 0.50 -1.86 11.29
N ASP A 93 1.10 -3.04 11.32
CA ASP A 93 2.06 -3.43 12.35
C ASP A 93 3.33 -2.59 12.34
N VAL A 94 3.81 -2.20 11.14
CA VAL A 94 4.92 -1.24 11.02
C VAL A 94 4.48 0.15 11.51
N GLY A 95 3.25 0.59 11.23
CA GLY A 95 2.72 1.85 11.77
C GLY A 95 2.57 1.86 13.30
N LEU A 96 2.17 0.73 13.90
CA LEU A 96 2.16 0.55 15.34
C LEU A 96 3.59 0.56 15.93
N LEU A 97 4.57 0.01 15.21
CA LEU A 97 5.97 0.10 15.58
C LEU A 97 6.48 1.55 15.55
N ASP A 98 6.14 2.33 14.51
CA ASP A 98 6.49 3.76 14.40
C ASP A 98 5.89 4.55 15.57
N ARG A 99 4.59 4.33 15.88
CA ARG A 99 3.93 4.95 17.03
C ARG A 99 4.67 4.67 18.33
N TRP A 100 4.91 3.39 18.61
CA TRP A 100 5.58 2.95 19.82
C TRP A 100 7.00 3.52 19.93
N LYS A 101 7.74 3.55 18.81
CA LYS A 101 9.08 4.15 18.77
C LYS A 101 9.03 5.60 19.21
N ARG A 102 8.13 6.41 18.61
CA ARG A 102 7.98 7.84 18.93
C ARG A 102 7.55 8.08 20.38
N GLU A 103 6.65 7.25 20.92
CA GLU A 103 6.24 7.31 22.33
C GLU A 103 7.40 7.03 23.28
N GLU A 104 8.20 5.99 23.01
CA GLU A 104 9.36 5.63 23.84
C GLU A 104 10.52 6.64 23.69
N GLU A 105 10.69 7.26 22.52
CA GLU A 105 11.62 8.38 22.30
C GLU A 105 11.20 9.60 23.12
N GLY A 106 9.93 9.98 23.06
CA GLY A 106 9.38 11.08 23.87
C GLY A 106 9.54 10.85 25.38
N ASN A 107 9.38 9.60 25.81
CA ASN A 107 9.59 9.19 27.20
C ASN A 107 11.07 8.95 27.57
N ARG A 108 12.01 9.10 26.62
CA ARG A 108 13.45 8.83 26.78
C ARG A 108 13.78 7.42 27.28
N ARG A 109 12.96 6.44 26.89
CA ARG A 109 13.05 5.03 27.29
C ARG A 109 13.26 4.07 26.10
N LEU A 110 13.41 4.62 24.89
CA LEU A 110 13.66 3.81 23.69
C LEU A 110 14.89 2.90 23.87
N SER A 111 14.65 1.60 23.76
CA SER A 111 15.70 0.59 23.68
C SER A 111 15.95 0.23 22.23
N PHE A 112 17.14 0.56 21.71
CA PHE A 112 17.55 0.18 20.34
C PHE A 112 17.51 -1.33 20.12
N ARG A 113 17.81 -2.12 21.15
CA ARG A 113 17.71 -3.57 21.09
C ARG A 113 16.27 -4.04 20.90
N GLU A 114 15.33 -3.45 21.63
CA GLU A 114 13.92 -3.81 21.50
C GLU A 114 13.35 -3.37 20.16
N LEU A 115 13.72 -2.17 19.69
CA LEU A 115 13.38 -1.68 18.36
C LEU A 115 13.87 -2.64 17.26
N ALA A 116 15.14 -3.05 17.32
CA ALA A 116 15.73 -3.99 16.38
C ALA A 116 15.02 -5.35 16.41
N ASN A 117 14.72 -5.89 17.60
CA ASN A 117 14.01 -7.16 17.74
C ASN A 117 12.59 -7.11 17.17
N ARG A 118 11.85 -6.02 17.42
CA ARG A 118 10.50 -5.83 16.86
C ARG A 118 10.55 -5.70 15.34
N ALA A 119 11.48 -4.90 14.82
CA ALA A 119 11.67 -4.73 13.39
C ALA A 119 12.03 -6.06 12.70
N LYS A 120 12.96 -6.82 13.26
CA LYS A 120 13.38 -8.11 12.68
C LYS A 120 12.22 -9.10 12.54
N ARG A 121 11.32 -9.15 13.53
CA ARG A 121 10.12 -10.01 13.44
C ARG A 121 9.22 -9.61 12.27
N LEU A 122 8.99 -8.32 12.08
CA LEU A 122 8.16 -7.81 10.97
C LEU A 122 8.85 -8.05 9.62
N GLU A 123 10.16 -7.82 9.54
CA GLU A 123 10.97 -8.09 8.36
C GLU A 123 10.91 -9.58 7.97
N ASP A 124 11.10 -10.49 8.93
CA ASP A 124 11.03 -11.93 8.69
C ASP A 124 9.62 -12.35 8.25
N CYS A 125 8.56 -11.77 8.83
CA CYS A 125 7.19 -12.01 8.39
C CYS A 125 6.95 -11.56 6.94
N LEU A 126 7.42 -10.36 6.57
CA LEU A 126 7.31 -9.82 5.22
C LEU A 126 8.08 -10.68 4.21
N GLU A 127 9.33 -11.04 4.50
CA GLU A 127 10.17 -11.85 3.62
C GLU A 127 9.63 -13.28 3.47
N ASN A 128 9.12 -13.89 4.55
CA ASN A 128 8.47 -15.19 4.48
C ASN A 128 7.20 -15.15 3.62
N GLY A 129 6.35 -14.12 3.79
CA GLY A 129 5.15 -13.93 2.98
C GLY A 129 5.46 -13.74 1.50
N ILE A 130 6.47 -12.92 1.16
CA ILE A 130 6.94 -12.74 -0.22
C ILE A 130 7.43 -14.06 -0.82
N ARG A 131 8.20 -14.86 -0.06
CA ARG A 131 8.72 -16.15 -0.51
C ARG A 131 7.60 -17.17 -0.77
N GLU A 132 6.63 -17.27 0.14
CA GLU A 132 5.48 -18.15 -0.02
C GLU A 132 4.63 -17.78 -1.24
N LEU A 133 4.40 -16.48 -1.43
CA LEU A 133 3.65 -15.96 -2.56
C LEU A 133 4.37 -16.27 -3.89
N SER A 134 5.69 -16.07 -3.93
CA SER A 134 6.51 -16.38 -5.10
C SER A 134 6.49 -17.88 -5.45
N ALA A 135 6.40 -18.75 -4.44
CA ALA A 135 6.28 -20.20 -4.63
C ALA A 135 4.90 -20.62 -5.18
N LYS A 136 3.83 -19.90 -4.82
CA LYS A 136 2.46 -20.17 -5.31
C LYS A 136 2.25 -19.75 -6.78
N THR A 137 2.96 -18.70 -7.23
CA THR A 137 2.75 -18.08 -8.55
C THR A 137 3.41 -18.76 -9.75
N SER A 138 4.00 -19.96 -9.60
CA SER A 138 4.83 -20.62 -10.62
C SER A 138 4.10 -21.13 -11.88
N GLY A 139 2.89 -20.64 -12.19
CA GLY A 139 2.10 -21.09 -13.36
C GLY A 139 1.21 -20.04 -14.05
N SER A 140 0.97 -18.87 -13.46
CA SER A 140 0.24 -17.75 -14.08
C SER A 140 0.51 -16.47 -13.27
N SER A 141 0.77 -15.34 -13.95
CA SER A 141 0.87 -14.03 -13.29
C SER A 141 -0.50 -13.65 -12.75
N ASP A 142 -0.74 -13.94 -11.48
CA ASP A 142 -1.89 -13.44 -10.74
C ASP A 142 -1.61 -11.97 -10.37
N ALA A 143 -2.52 -11.08 -10.79
CA ALA A 143 -2.44 -9.66 -10.51
C ALA A 143 -2.44 -9.40 -8.99
N VAL A 144 -3.21 -10.19 -8.23
CA VAL A 144 -3.29 -10.04 -6.77
C VAL A 144 -1.95 -10.35 -6.13
N SER A 145 -1.32 -11.45 -6.52
CA SER A 145 0.02 -11.81 -6.06
C SER A 145 1.07 -10.75 -6.44
N SER A 146 1.00 -10.20 -7.65
CA SER A 146 1.95 -9.16 -8.11
C SER A 146 1.82 -7.87 -7.30
N ILE A 147 0.60 -7.38 -7.10
CA ILE A 147 0.30 -6.19 -6.29
C ILE A 147 0.72 -6.42 -4.84
N THR A 148 0.43 -7.60 -4.28
CA THR A 148 0.81 -7.96 -2.91
C THR A 148 2.33 -7.93 -2.72
N ARG A 149 3.11 -8.46 -3.67
CA ARG A 149 4.59 -8.40 -3.63
C ARG A 149 5.11 -6.96 -3.64
N ILE A 150 4.48 -6.08 -4.43
CA ILE A 150 4.84 -4.66 -4.51
C ILE A 150 4.56 -3.99 -3.17
N TYR A 151 3.36 -4.16 -2.62
CA TYR A 151 3.01 -3.62 -1.30
C TYR A 151 3.94 -4.13 -0.20
N ALA A 152 4.27 -5.43 -0.18
CA ALA A 152 5.15 -6.01 0.83
C ALA A 152 6.58 -5.45 0.71
N SER A 153 7.10 -5.28 -0.51
CA SER A 153 8.43 -4.71 -0.76
C SER A 153 8.49 -3.23 -0.38
N SER A 154 7.46 -2.44 -0.68
CA SER A 154 7.36 -1.06 -0.19
C SER A 154 7.19 -1.00 1.33
N THR A 155 6.53 -1.97 1.94
CA THR A 155 6.40 -2.06 3.40
C THR A 155 7.75 -2.33 4.07
N LEU A 156 8.64 -3.12 3.44
CA LEU A 156 10.03 -3.25 3.89
C LEU A 156 10.77 -1.91 3.85
N THR A 157 10.63 -1.12 2.77
CA THR A 157 11.20 0.23 2.70
C THR A 157 10.67 1.11 3.84
N TYR A 158 9.35 1.06 4.10
CA TYR A 158 8.75 1.80 5.21
C TYR A 158 9.31 1.34 6.57
N LEU A 159 9.40 0.02 6.81
CA LEU A 159 9.98 -0.53 8.04
C LEU A 159 11.43 -0.07 8.25
N HIS A 160 12.28 -0.19 7.23
CA HIS A 160 13.68 0.25 7.31
C HIS A 160 13.77 1.75 7.60
N SER A 161 12.89 2.57 7.01
CA SER A 161 12.86 3.99 7.30
C SER A 161 12.39 4.33 8.73
N VAL A 162 11.49 3.53 9.30
CA VAL A 162 11.05 3.68 10.69
C VAL A 162 12.19 3.36 11.65
N VAL A 163 13.02 2.34 11.34
CA VAL A 163 14.12 1.91 12.21
C VAL A 163 15.34 2.83 12.08
N SER A 164 15.81 3.04 10.85
CA SER A 164 17.08 3.70 10.54
C SER A 164 16.93 5.18 10.17
N GLY A 165 15.69 5.68 10.04
CA GLY A 165 15.39 7.02 9.58
C GLY A 165 15.23 7.12 8.06
N LEU A 166 14.78 8.28 7.59
CA LEU A 166 14.49 8.55 6.17
C LEU A 166 15.76 8.83 5.36
N ASN A 167 16.65 7.84 5.31
CA ASN A 167 17.94 7.93 4.63
C ASN A 167 18.01 6.99 3.39
N PRO A 168 17.93 7.52 2.16
CA PRO A 168 17.99 6.72 0.93
C PRO A 168 19.37 6.08 0.66
N ASP A 169 20.42 6.49 1.38
CA ASP A 169 21.79 6.00 1.17
C ASP A 169 22.05 4.67 1.90
N LEU A 170 21.10 4.22 2.74
CA LEU A 170 21.19 2.95 3.44
C LEU A 170 20.93 1.77 2.51
N SER A 171 21.77 0.74 2.61
CA SER A 171 21.71 -0.46 1.77
C SER A 171 20.35 -1.15 1.82
N GLU A 172 19.77 -1.30 3.02
CA GLU A 172 18.49 -1.97 3.22
C GLU A 172 17.32 -1.20 2.56
N ILE A 173 17.43 0.13 2.48
CA ILE A 173 16.46 0.98 1.79
C ILE A 173 16.66 0.86 0.28
N GLN A 174 17.90 0.93 -0.21
CA GLN A 174 18.20 0.78 -1.65
C GLN A 174 17.79 -0.59 -2.19
N GLU A 175 18.02 -1.66 -1.44
CA GLU A 175 17.64 -3.02 -1.82
C GLU A 175 16.11 -3.18 -1.92
N SER A 176 15.37 -2.72 -0.91
CA SER A 176 13.90 -2.80 -0.90
C SER A 176 13.25 -1.91 -1.98
N VAL A 177 13.81 -0.71 -2.21
CA VAL A 177 13.40 0.19 -3.31
C VAL A 177 13.67 -0.46 -4.67
N SER A 178 14.89 -0.96 -4.90
CA SER A 178 15.27 -1.60 -6.16
C SER A 178 14.36 -2.80 -6.45
N ARG A 179 14.12 -3.65 -5.45
CA ARG A 179 13.19 -4.78 -5.55
C ARG A 179 11.79 -4.32 -5.97
N THR A 180 11.28 -3.26 -5.33
CA THR A 180 9.95 -2.73 -5.67
C THR A 180 9.90 -2.21 -7.10
N ILE A 181 10.95 -1.51 -7.56
CA ILE A 181 11.03 -1.00 -8.93
C ILE A 181 11.04 -2.15 -9.94
N GLU A 182 11.79 -3.23 -9.70
CA GLU A 182 11.77 -4.38 -10.60
C GLU A 182 10.38 -5.04 -10.67
N LEU A 183 9.69 -5.18 -9.54
CA LEU A 183 8.30 -5.67 -9.53
C LEU A 183 7.35 -4.75 -10.29
N LEU A 184 7.52 -3.44 -10.18
CA LEU A 184 6.72 -2.46 -10.92
C LEU A 184 6.98 -2.54 -12.43
N LYS A 185 8.21 -2.83 -12.87
CA LYS A 185 8.54 -3.03 -14.29
C LYS A 185 7.94 -4.32 -14.86
N GLU A 186 7.75 -5.34 -14.03
CA GLU A 186 7.10 -6.60 -14.42
C GLU A 186 5.59 -6.43 -14.68
N LEU A 187 4.98 -5.33 -14.21
CA LEU A 187 3.55 -5.07 -14.41
C LEU A 187 3.24 -4.82 -15.89
N SER A 188 2.45 -5.72 -16.46
CA SER A 188 1.99 -5.63 -17.85
C SER A 188 0.80 -4.68 -18.02
N ASN A 189 0.09 -4.36 -16.93
CA ASN A 189 -1.15 -3.59 -16.93
C ASN A 189 -1.02 -2.29 -16.11
N TRP A 190 -0.92 -1.17 -16.82
CA TRP A 190 -0.77 0.17 -16.24
C TRP A 190 -2.00 0.65 -15.46
N HIS A 191 -3.18 0.05 -15.67
CA HIS A 191 -4.38 0.38 -14.87
C HIS A 191 -4.23 -0.03 -13.40
N LEU A 192 -3.34 -0.98 -13.09
CA LEU A 192 -3.08 -1.41 -11.71
C LEU A 192 -2.34 -0.34 -10.90
N LEU A 193 -1.72 0.65 -11.55
CA LEU A 193 -0.99 1.72 -10.86
C LEU A 193 -1.87 2.59 -9.96
N ALA A 194 -3.17 2.69 -10.26
CA ALA A 194 -4.12 3.39 -9.39
C ALA A 194 -4.21 2.75 -8.00
N CYS A 195 -4.08 1.42 -7.94
CA CYS A 195 -4.04 0.65 -6.69
C CYS A 195 -2.66 0.68 -6.02
N LEU A 196 -1.64 1.26 -6.68
CA LEU A 196 -0.25 1.26 -6.20
C LEU A 196 0.23 2.65 -5.79
N THR A 197 -0.70 3.58 -5.58
CA THR A 197 -0.41 4.95 -5.12
C THR A 197 0.49 4.96 -3.89
N TRP A 198 0.15 4.17 -2.85
CA TRP A 198 0.94 4.09 -1.62
C TRP A 198 2.33 3.48 -1.82
N PRO A 199 2.48 2.31 -2.49
CA PRO A 199 3.79 1.78 -2.86
C PRO A 199 4.67 2.77 -3.63
N LEU A 200 4.10 3.46 -4.61
CA LEU A 200 4.80 4.46 -5.41
C LEU A 200 5.27 5.66 -4.58
N CYS A 201 4.45 6.13 -3.63
CA CYS A 201 4.85 7.18 -2.69
C CYS A 201 6.06 6.75 -1.86
N VAL A 202 5.96 5.61 -1.16
CA VAL A 202 7.02 5.14 -0.25
C VAL A 202 8.32 4.89 -1.01
N THR A 203 8.24 4.12 -2.08
CA THR A 203 9.40 3.74 -2.89
C THR A 203 10.01 4.94 -3.59
N GLY A 204 9.20 5.82 -4.16
CA GLY A 204 9.70 7.00 -4.84
C GLY A 204 10.34 8.02 -3.89
N CYS A 205 9.79 8.21 -2.70
CA CYS A 205 10.39 9.12 -1.71
C CYS A 205 11.78 8.63 -1.28
N MET A 206 11.98 7.31 -1.22
CA MET A 206 13.24 6.68 -0.83
C MET A 206 14.13 6.31 -2.03
N ALA A 207 13.72 6.64 -3.25
CA ALA A 207 14.49 6.33 -4.44
C ALA A 207 15.77 7.18 -4.53
N ALA A 208 16.88 6.52 -4.84
CA ALA A 208 18.12 7.19 -5.18
C ALA A 208 18.03 7.84 -6.58
N PRO A 209 18.85 8.87 -6.87
CA PRO A 209 18.75 9.65 -8.12
C PRO A 209 18.88 8.82 -9.41
N ASN A 210 19.60 7.69 -9.36
CA ASN A 210 19.74 6.75 -10.47
C ASN A 210 18.41 6.11 -10.91
N HIS A 211 17.38 6.12 -10.05
CA HIS A 211 16.05 5.60 -10.37
C HIS A 211 15.09 6.67 -10.90
N GLU A 212 15.49 7.95 -10.97
CA GLU A 212 14.65 9.06 -11.45
C GLU A 212 14.11 8.80 -12.87
N ALA A 213 14.93 8.21 -13.75
CA ALA A 213 14.54 7.87 -15.11
C ALA A 213 13.32 6.91 -15.15
N PHE A 214 13.25 5.95 -14.23
CA PHE A 214 12.12 5.01 -14.16
C PHE A 214 10.82 5.74 -13.81
N PHE A 215 10.84 6.58 -12.77
CA PHE A 215 9.67 7.34 -12.36
C PHE A 215 9.25 8.37 -13.41
N HIS A 216 10.21 8.96 -14.14
CA HIS A 216 9.93 9.86 -15.26
C HIS A 216 9.25 9.13 -16.42
N SER A 217 9.73 7.95 -16.80
CA SER A 217 9.07 7.11 -17.81
C SER A 217 7.66 6.71 -17.38
N LEU A 218 7.48 6.33 -16.11
CA LEU A 218 6.18 6.02 -15.51
C LEU A 218 5.21 7.22 -15.59
N ALA A 219 5.70 8.44 -15.35
CA ALA A 219 4.90 9.66 -15.43
C ALA A 219 4.42 9.97 -16.86
N ILE A 220 5.32 9.84 -17.85
CA ILE A 220 4.96 10.03 -19.26
C ILE A 220 3.91 9.00 -19.70
N SER A 221 4.11 7.73 -19.34
CA SER A 221 3.15 6.66 -19.64
C SER A 221 1.79 6.92 -18.98
N ALA A 222 1.78 7.53 -17.79
CA ALA A 222 0.57 7.88 -17.07
C ALA A 222 -0.18 9.08 -17.69
N GLU A 223 0.53 10.10 -18.18
CA GLU A 223 -0.06 11.26 -18.86
C GLU A 223 -0.80 10.87 -20.15
N ILE A 224 -0.37 9.81 -20.82
CA ILE A 224 -1.02 9.28 -22.03
C ILE A 224 -2.37 8.62 -21.69
N SER A 225 -2.62 8.24 -20.43
CA SER A 225 -3.89 7.63 -19.95
C SER A 225 -4.57 8.49 -18.86
N PRO A 226 -5.11 9.67 -19.23
CA PRO A 226 -5.46 10.74 -18.29
C PRO A 226 -6.65 10.46 -17.34
N HIS A 227 -7.47 9.43 -17.59
CA HIS A 227 -8.71 9.21 -16.84
C HIS A 227 -8.57 8.35 -15.57
N SER A 228 -7.50 7.58 -15.40
CA SER A 228 -7.36 6.65 -14.25
C SER A 228 -6.16 6.94 -13.34
N LEU A 229 -5.27 7.84 -13.74
CA LEU A 229 -3.95 8.00 -13.10
C LEU A 229 -3.76 9.36 -12.43
N ARG A 230 -4.82 10.13 -12.22
CA ARG A 230 -4.73 11.49 -11.67
C ARG A 230 -4.06 11.53 -10.28
N HIS A 231 -4.34 10.55 -9.41
CA HIS A 231 -3.69 10.44 -8.10
C HIS A 231 -2.24 9.94 -8.24
N THR A 232 -1.98 8.96 -9.12
CA THR A 232 -0.63 8.49 -9.45
C THR A 232 0.26 9.59 -10.03
N TRP A 233 -0.29 10.47 -10.87
CA TRP A 233 0.40 11.61 -11.47
C TRP A 233 0.77 12.67 -10.43
N ILE A 234 -0.10 12.93 -9.45
CA ILE A 234 0.22 13.79 -8.30
C ILE A 234 1.42 13.21 -7.54
N VAL A 235 1.42 11.90 -7.26
CA VAL A 235 2.56 11.22 -6.60
C VAL A 235 3.85 11.37 -7.41
N LEU A 236 3.82 11.12 -8.72
CA LEU A 236 5.02 11.20 -9.58
C LEU A 236 5.57 12.63 -9.71
N ARG A 237 4.69 13.63 -9.74
CA ARG A 237 5.09 15.04 -9.71
C ARG A 237 5.77 15.40 -8.39
N ILE A 238 5.31 14.81 -7.30
CA ILE A 238 5.84 15.05 -5.95
C ILE A 238 7.20 14.38 -5.74
N LEU A 239 7.44 13.21 -6.32
CA LEU A 239 8.77 12.58 -6.30
C LEU A 239 9.87 13.50 -6.83
N LYS A 240 9.55 14.33 -7.83
CA LYS A 240 10.45 15.34 -8.39
C LYS A 240 10.75 16.48 -7.41
N ASP A 241 9.83 16.78 -6.50
CA ASP A 241 9.96 17.86 -5.52
C ASP A 241 10.54 17.36 -4.18
N VAL A 242 10.31 16.11 -3.77
CA VAL A 242 10.95 15.48 -2.60
C VAL A 242 12.48 15.47 -2.74
N GLY A 243 12.99 15.18 -3.94
CA GLY A 243 14.44 15.26 -4.21
C GLY A 243 15.02 16.67 -4.00
N LYS A 244 14.25 17.72 -4.31
CA LYS A 244 14.67 19.12 -4.10
C LYS A 244 14.54 19.56 -2.65
N VAL A 245 13.47 19.17 -1.97
CA VAL A 245 13.23 19.45 -0.54
C VAL A 245 14.32 18.80 0.32
N ARG A 246 14.78 17.59 -0.04
CA ARG A 246 15.91 16.94 0.62
C ARG A 246 17.23 17.69 0.43
N GLY A 247 17.45 18.28 -0.75
CA GLY A 247 18.65 19.09 -1.01
C GLY A 247 18.68 20.42 -0.26
N SER A 248 17.53 20.92 0.21
CA SER A 248 17.42 22.19 0.94
C SER A 248 17.34 22.04 2.47
N LEU A 249 16.88 20.89 2.99
CA LEU A 249 16.98 20.54 4.41
C LEU A 249 18.41 20.08 4.74
N GLY A 250 19.25 21.01 5.19
CA GLY A 250 20.59 20.72 5.71
C GLY A 250 20.59 19.75 6.90
N GLU A 251 21.76 19.13 7.14
CA GLU A 251 22.12 17.97 7.98
C GLU A 251 21.59 17.86 9.43
N GLN A 252 20.72 18.74 9.94
CA GLN A 252 20.48 18.82 11.39
C GLN A 252 19.27 18.05 11.92
N ILE A 253 18.25 17.72 11.11
CA ILE A 253 17.11 16.86 11.53
C ILE A 253 16.60 16.07 10.31
N LEU A 254 16.64 14.73 10.38
CA LEU A 254 16.02 13.88 9.37
C LEU A 254 14.50 14.16 9.33
N PRO A 255 13.91 14.42 8.15
CA PRO A 255 12.49 14.70 8.05
C PRO A 255 11.66 13.49 8.51
N THR A 256 10.41 13.75 8.91
CA THR A 256 9.39 12.71 9.16
C THR A 256 8.59 12.42 7.89
N TRP A 257 7.91 11.28 7.83
CA TRP A 257 7.12 10.89 6.66
C TRP A 257 6.00 11.89 6.34
N GLU A 258 5.39 12.46 7.37
CA GLU A 258 4.34 13.47 7.28
C GLU A 258 4.87 14.74 6.62
N GLN A 259 6.12 15.12 6.92
CA GLN A 259 6.78 16.28 6.31
C GLN A 259 7.16 16.02 4.85
N ILE A 260 7.49 14.77 4.49
CA ILE A 260 7.77 14.39 3.10
C ILE A 260 6.48 14.29 2.27
N LEU A 261 5.40 13.80 2.89
CA LEU A 261 4.13 13.52 2.22
C LEU A 261 3.03 14.60 2.41
N CYS A 262 3.33 15.71 3.07
CA CYS A 262 2.46 16.89 3.09
C CYS A 262 3.05 17.96 2.18
N ILE A 263 2.34 18.30 1.10
CA ILE A 263 2.69 19.40 0.21
C ILE A 263 1.54 20.41 0.24
N ASP A 264 1.90 21.69 0.41
CA ASP A 264 0.95 22.81 0.57
C ASP A 264 -0.07 22.62 1.72
N GLY A 265 0.27 21.82 2.73
CA GLY A 265 -0.58 21.56 3.91
C GLY A 265 -1.62 20.45 3.74
N ALA A 266 -1.62 19.73 2.61
CA ALA A 266 -2.54 18.61 2.36
C ALA A 266 -1.80 17.24 2.35
N PRO A 267 -2.32 16.22 3.07
CA PRO A 267 -1.79 14.86 3.03
C PRO A 267 -2.13 14.17 1.70
N ILE A 268 -1.10 13.79 0.94
CA ILE A 268 -1.22 13.30 -0.45
C ILE A 268 -2.07 12.03 -0.58
N LEU A 269 -1.98 11.14 0.41
CA LEU A 269 -2.69 9.86 0.39
C LEU A 269 -4.18 9.99 0.73
N LEU A 270 -4.65 11.20 1.05
CA LEU A 270 -6.04 11.50 1.41
C LEU A 270 -6.75 12.45 0.42
N THR A 271 -6.05 12.91 -0.63
CA THR A 271 -6.58 13.80 -1.69
C THR A 271 -6.89 13.07 -2.98
#